data_AF-A0A4V2LZ97-F1
#
_entry.id   AF-A0A4V2LZ97-F1
#
_cell.length_a   1.000
_cell.length_b   1.000
_cell.length_c   1.000
_cell.angle_alpha   90.00
_cell.angle_beta   90.00
_cell.angle_gamma   90.00
#
_symmetry.space_group_name_H-M   'P 1'
#
loop_
_entity.id
_entity.type
_entity.pdbx_description
1 polymer ?
#
loop_
_entity_poly.entity_id
_entity_poly.type
_entity_poly.pdbx_seq_one_letter_code
_entity_poly.pdbx_strand_id
1 'polypeptide(L)'
;MPSFLEAPVAGAYHLLTSLVATLEPFAGAYAAVIAIVLCTLAVRLSLVPLSVRAHRGLKARAELMPRLKQLTERHRDNPERLQREVAKLQTESGTSLFAGFLPTLAQLPFFWLMYTLFSRTMVAGESNQLISGNLLGAPLGVHWPILTGTPAYVVIAVLLAVVAWFSARLQLRQLDSSATTLSRRVAQLLPFGTLLTAAFVPLAAGLYLLTTTTWTVAERTILQR
;
A
#
# COMPACT_ATOMS: atom_id res chain seq x y z
N MET A 1 21.27 -14.28 2.10
CA MET A 1 20.50 -13.40 3.02
C MET A 1 20.72 -13.91 4.43
N PRO A 2 20.32 -13.23 5.52
CA PRO A 2 20.28 -13.93 6.79
C PRO A 2 19.30 -15.11 6.67
N SER A 3 19.72 -16.30 7.13
CA SER A 3 19.05 -17.58 6.88
C SER A 3 17.57 -17.62 7.25
N PHE A 4 17.15 -16.85 8.25
CA PHE A 4 15.75 -16.76 8.68
C PHE A 4 14.80 -16.10 7.65
N LEU A 5 15.31 -15.31 6.71
CA LEU A 5 14.51 -14.71 5.64
C LEU A 5 14.43 -15.57 4.37
N GLU A 6 15.26 -16.60 4.25
CA GLU A 6 15.30 -17.43 3.05
C GLU A 6 14.12 -18.41 2.98
N ALA A 7 13.75 -19.00 4.11
CA ALA A 7 12.63 -19.95 4.17
C ALA A 7 11.27 -19.30 3.77
N PRO A 8 10.89 -18.11 4.27
CA PRO A 8 9.67 -17.44 3.82
C PRO A 8 9.70 -17.04 2.34
N VAL A 9 10.86 -16.59 1.84
CA VAL A 9 11.03 -16.19 0.43
C VAL A 9 10.93 -17.40 -0.50
N ALA A 10 11.57 -18.51 -0.15
CA ALA A 10 11.49 -19.75 -0.90
C ALA A 10 10.06 -20.34 -0.89
N GLY A 11 9.41 -20.38 0.28
CA GLY A 11 8.02 -20.83 0.38
C GLY A 11 7.08 -19.99 -0.49
N ALA A 12 7.21 -18.66 -0.44
CA ALA A 12 6.43 -17.77 -1.28
C ALA A 12 6.70 -17.95 -2.78
N TYR A 13 7.97 -18.18 -3.16
CA TYR A 13 8.35 -18.50 -4.54
C TYR A 13 7.62 -19.75 -5.04
N HIS A 14 7.72 -20.87 -4.32
CA HIS A 14 7.08 -22.13 -4.71
C HIS A 14 5.55 -22.05 -4.72
N LEU A 15 4.96 -21.30 -3.78
CA LEU A 15 3.52 -21.04 -3.79
C LEU A 15 3.11 -20.24 -5.02
N LEU A 16 3.88 -19.21 -5.40
CA LEU A 16 3.55 -18.40 -6.56
C LEU A 16 3.75 -19.19 -7.86
N THR A 17 4.85 -19.94 -8.01
CA THR A 17 5.11 -20.74 -9.22
C THR A 17 4.10 -21.87 -9.39
N SER A 18 3.68 -22.54 -8.31
CA SER A 18 2.60 -23.54 -8.38
C SER A 18 1.25 -22.91 -8.75
N LEU A 19 0.95 -21.71 -8.24
CA LEU A 19 -0.23 -20.96 -8.64
C LEU A 19 -0.17 -20.55 -10.13
N VAL A 20 1.00 -20.16 -10.64
CA VAL A 20 1.16 -19.86 -12.07
C VAL A 20 0.95 -21.11 -12.92
N ALA A 21 1.59 -22.23 -12.56
CA ALA A 21 1.48 -23.48 -13.30
C ALA A 21 0.03 -24.02 -13.36
N THR A 22 -0.74 -23.84 -12.28
CA THR A 22 -2.16 -24.23 -12.25
C THR A 22 -3.05 -23.30 -13.07
N LEU A 23 -2.68 -22.03 -13.21
CA LEU A 23 -3.42 -21.04 -14.01
C LEU A 23 -3.01 -21.05 -15.49
N GLU A 24 -1.82 -21.54 -15.82
CA GLU A 24 -1.26 -21.55 -17.18
C GLU A 24 -2.20 -22.18 -18.24
N PRO A 25 -2.89 -23.32 -17.98
CA PRO A 25 -3.84 -23.90 -18.95
C PRO A 25 -5.04 -23.02 -19.26
N PHE A 26 -5.43 -22.13 -18.34
CA PHE A 26 -6.63 -21.30 -18.45
C PHE A 26 -6.32 -19.86 -18.89
N ALA A 27 -5.20 -19.31 -18.42
CA ALA A 27 -4.85 -17.90 -18.57
C ALA A 27 -3.65 -17.68 -19.51
N GLY A 28 -2.94 -18.74 -19.90
CA GLY A 28 -1.76 -18.68 -20.77
C GLY A 28 -0.74 -17.65 -20.28
N ALA A 29 -0.37 -16.73 -21.18
CA ALA A 29 0.61 -15.66 -20.90
C ALA A 29 0.24 -14.76 -19.70
N TYR A 30 -1.05 -14.66 -19.33
CA TYR A 30 -1.51 -13.85 -18.21
C TYR A 30 -1.52 -14.60 -16.87
N ALA A 31 -1.18 -15.89 -16.82
CA ALA A 31 -1.21 -16.69 -15.60
C ALA A 31 -0.35 -16.06 -14.48
N ALA A 32 0.84 -15.57 -14.81
CA ALA A 32 1.72 -14.87 -13.86
C ALA A 32 1.10 -13.58 -13.31
N VAL A 33 0.42 -12.80 -14.17
CA VAL A 33 -0.27 -11.57 -13.78
C VAL A 33 -1.42 -11.88 -12.82
N ILE A 34 -2.25 -12.86 -13.16
CA ILE A 34 -3.40 -13.28 -12.34
C ILE A 34 -2.92 -13.85 -11.01
N ALA A 35 -1.85 -14.66 -11.00
CA ALA A 35 -1.27 -15.21 -9.78
C ALA A 35 -0.81 -14.10 -8.82
N ILE A 36 -0.13 -13.06 -9.31
CA ILE A 36 0.28 -11.90 -8.50
C ILE A 36 -0.95 -11.20 -7.90
N VAL A 37 -1.98 -10.95 -8.71
CA VAL A 37 -3.21 -10.28 -8.27
C VAL A 37 -3.91 -11.12 -7.18
N LEU A 38 -4.13 -12.41 -7.42
CA LEU A 38 -4.78 -13.32 -6.47
C LEU A 38 -3.99 -13.46 -5.16
N CYS A 39 -2.67 -13.61 -5.24
CA CYS A 39 -1.81 -13.66 -4.06
C CYS A 39 -1.92 -12.36 -3.25
N THR A 40 -1.87 -11.21 -3.93
CA THR A 40 -2.02 -9.89 -3.27
C THR A 40 -3.39 -9.76 -2.60
N LEU A 41 -4.47 -10.19 -3.26
CA LEU A 41 -5.83 -10.16 -2.71
C LEU A 41 -5.97 -11.10 -1.50
N ALA A 42 -5.41 -12.30 -1.54
CA ALA A 42 -5.44 -13.25 -0.43
C ALA A 42 -4.75 -12.68 0.82
N VAL A 43 -3.59 -12.05 0.66
CA VAL A 43 -2.89 -11.37 1.76
C VAL A 43 -3.68 -10.16 2.25
N ARG A 44 -4.26 -9.36 1.35
CA ARG A 44 -5.11 -8.24 1.76
C ARG A 44 -6.32 -8.71 2.54
N LEU A 45 -6.94 -9.82 2.14
CA LEU A 45 -8.09 -10.40 2.81
C LEU A 45 -7.74 -10.88 4.22
N SER A 46 -6.57 -11.52 4.41
CA SER A 46 -6.11 -11.94 5.75
C SER A 46 -5.78 -10.75 6.66
N LEU A 47 -5.40 -9.60 6.09
CA LEU A 47 -5.12 -8.36 6.81
C LEU A 47 -6.36 -7.49 7.09
N VAL A 48 -7.53 -7.80 6.52
CA VAL A 48 -8.79 -7.07 6.77
C VAL A 48 -9.08 -6.83 8.26
N PRO A 49 -9.01 -7.83 9.18
CA PRO A 49 -9.30 -7.58 10.59
C PRO A 49 -8.35 -6.54 11.21
N LEU A 50 -7.10 -6.51 10.77
CA LEU A 50 -6.12 -5.51 11.19
C LEU A 50 -6.45 -4.13 10.60
N SER A 51 -6.77 -4.08 9.30
CA SER A 51 -7.22 -2.86 8.62
C SER A 51 -8.43 -2.23 9.30
N VAL A 52 -9.42 -3.04 9.69
CA VAL A 52 -10.62 -2.59 10.41
C VAL A 52 -10.25 -1.96 11.75
N ARG A 53 -9.37 -2.60 12.53
CA ARG A 53 -8.91 -2.05 13.82
C ARG A 53 -8.18 -0.72 13.65
N ALA A 54 -7.33 -0.61 12.65
CA ALA A 54 -6.63 0.63 12.37
C ALA A 54 -7.56 1.74 11.86
N HIS A 55 -8.56 1.39 11.05
CA HIS A 55 -9.60 2.33 10.63
C HIS A 55 -10.39 2.91 11.80
N ARG A 56 -10.75 2.07 12.78
CA ARG A 56 -11.38 2.52 14.03
C ARG A 56 -10.49 3.48 14.80
N GLY A 57 -9.19 3.18 14.91
CA GLY A 57 -8.22 4.08 15.55
C GLY A 57 -8.09 5.43 14.85
N LEU A 58 -8.08 5.45 13.51
CA LEU A 58 -8.06 6.69 12.73
C LEU A 58 -9.35 7.51 12.93
N LYS A 59 -10.51 6.86 13.01
CA LYS A 59 -11.79 7.53 13.27
C LYS A 59 -11.83 8.14 14.67
N ALA A 60 -11.45 7.39 15.70
CA ALA A 60 -11.36 7.89 17.08
C ALA A 60 -10.42 9.11 17.16
N ARG A 61 -9.28 9.06 16.46
CA ARG A 61 -8.37 10.21 16.38
C ARG A 61 -8.98 11.42 15.68
N ALA A 62 -9.71 11.21 14.59
CA ALA A 62 -10.40 12.29 13.89
C ALA A 62 -11.44 12.98 14.79
N GLU A 63 -12.12 12.23 15.66
CA GLU A 63 -13.06 12.77 16.66
C GLU A 63 -12.37 13.59 17.75
N LEU A 64 -11.10 13.31 18.07
CA LEU A 64 -10.31 14.06 19.05
C LEU A 64 -9.68 15.34 18.50
N MET A 65 -9.47 15.42 17.18
CA MET A 65 -8.88 16.58 16.51
C MET A 65 -9.51 17.93 16.86
N PRO A 66 -10.85 18.10 16.92
CA PRO A 66 -11.46 19.37 17.30
C PRO A 66 -11.15 19.76 18.75
N ARG A 67 -11.14 18.80 19.69
CA ARG A 67 -10.75 19.06 21.09
C ARG A 67 -9.29 19.45 21.20
N LEU A 68 -8.43 18.80 20.42
CA LEU A 68 -7.00 19.13 20.36
C LEU A 68 -6.77 20.58 19.87
N LYS A 69 -7.55 21.03 18.88
CA LYS A 69 -7.52 22.42 18.38
C LYS A 69 -7.93 23.42 19.45
N GLN A 70 -9.07 23.19 20.11
CA GLN A 70 -9.51 24.06 21.22
C GLN A 70 -8.46 24.14 22.33
N LEU A 71 -7.81 23.02 22.63
CA LEU A 71 -6.76 22.98 23.64
C LEU A 71 -5.52 23.78 23.23
N THR A 72 -5.14 23.69 21.94
CA THR A 72 -4.04 24.44 21.33
C THR A 72 -4.33 25.94 21.32
N GLU A 73 -5.58 26.35 21.03
CA GLU A 73 -6.01 27.75 21.10
C GLU A 73 -6.00 28.26 22.54
N ARG A 74 -6.54 27.48 23.50
CA ARG A 74 -6.62 27.86 24.91
C ARG A 74 -5.25 27.99 25.59
N HIS A 75 -4.26 27.19 25.18
CA HIS A 75 -2.93 27.15 25.80
C HIS A 75 -1.82 27.61 24.86
N ARG A 76 -2.14 28.45 23.87
CA ARG A 76 -1.18 28.94 22.87
C ARG A 76 0.05 29.60 23.50
N ASP A 77 -0.14 30.31 24.62
CA ASP A 77 0.91 31.05 25.32
C ASP A 77 1.65 30.21 26.38
N ASN A 78 1.26 28.94 26.60
CA ASN A 78 1.89 28.07 27.58
C ASN A 78 2.14 26.66 27.00
N PRO A 79 3.27 26.43 26.32
CA PRO A 79 3.56 25.17 25.66
C PRO A 79 3.71 24.00 26.64
N GLU A 80 4.20 24.23 27.86
CA GLU A 80 4.30 23.18 28.88
C GLU A 80 2.93 22.68 29.34
N ARG A 81 1.98 23.60 29.61
CA ARG A 81 0.61 23.22 29.92
C ARG A 81 -0.08 22.55 28.73
N LEU A 82 0.14 23.06 27.51
CA LEU A 82 -0.40 22.45 26.31
C LEU A 82 0.03 20.98 26.19
N GLN A 83 1.33 20.69 26.34
CA GLN A 83 1.83 19.31 26.26
C GLN A 83 1.18 18.40 27.31
N ARG A 84 1.06 18.86 28.56
CA ARG A 84 0.43 18.09 29.65
C ARG A 84 -1.04 17.80 29.38
N GLU A 85 -1.80 18.81 28.96
CA GLU A 85 -3.23 18.67 28.67
C GLU A 85 -3.47 17.79 27.43
N VAL A 86 -2.60 17.87 26.42
CA VAL A 86 -2.65 16.99 25.24
C VAL A 86 -2.39 15.54 25.65
N ALA A 87 -1.36 15.29 26.46
CA ALA A 87 -1.05 13.96 26.95
C ALA A 87 -2.20 13.39 27.80
N LYS A 88 -2.80 14.22 28.66
CA LYS A 88 -3.98 13.86 29.46
C LYS A 88 -5.16 13.49 28.57
N LEU A 89 -5.50 14.33 27.59
CA LEU A 89 -6.57 14.07 26.62
C LEU A 89 -6.35 12.76 25.84
N GLN A 90 -5.12 12.48 25.40
CA GLN A 90 -4.78 11.23 24.71
C GLN A 90 -4.95 10.00 25.61
N THR A 91 -4.55 10.12 26.88
CA THR A 91 -4.66 9.03 27.87
C THR A 91 -6.12 8.74 28.22
N GLU A 92 -6.92 9.79 28.47
CA GLU A 92 -8.35 9.67 28.79
C GLU A 92 -9.17 9.10 27.63
N SER A 93 -8.78 9.41 26.39
CA SER A 93 -9.45 8.91 25.19
C SER A 93 -9.00 7.53 24.74
N GLY A 94 -8.02 6.91 25.43
CA GLY A 94 -7.49 5.59 25.10
C GLY A 94 -6.90 5.48 23.69
N THR A 95 -6.60 6.61 23.05
CA THR A 95 -6.19 6.66 21.64
C THR A 95 -4.68 6.80 21.54
N SER A 96 -4.01 5.76 21.02
CA SER A 96 -2.56 5.79 20.77
C SER A 96 -2.23 6.42 19.43
N LEU A 97 -1.21 7.30 19.40
CA LEU A 97 -0.66 7.88 18.17
C LEU A 97 -0.13 6.81 17.20
N PHE A 98 0.26 5.64 17.71
CA PHE A 98 0.82 4.54 16.92
C PHE A 98 -0.24 3.67 16.23
N ALA A 99 -1.52 3.75 16.64
CA ALA A 99 -2.59 2.93 16.09
C ALA A 99 -2.78 3.14 14.56
N GLY A 100 -2.42 4.31 14.04
CA GLY A 100 -2.49 4.63 12.61
C GLY A 100 -1.36 4.02 11.77
N PHE A 101 -0.23 3.64 12.37
CA PHE A 101 0.94 3.10 11.64
C PHE A 101 0.95 1.57 11.57
N LEU A 102 0.12 0.92 12.38
CA LEU A 102 0.02 -0.53 12.48
C LEU A 102 -0.23 -1.24 11.13
N PRO A 103 -1.12 -0.74 10.25
CA PRO A 103 -1.34 -1.36 8.93
C PRO A 103 -0.11 -1.27 8.04
N THR A 104 0.56 -0.13 8.05
CA THR A 104 1.76 0.09 7.22
C THR A 104 2.87 -0.84 7.64
N LEU A 105 3.10 -0.98 8.96
CA LEU A 105 4.10 -1.92 9.49
C LEU A 105 3.79 -3.37 9.14
N ALA A 106 2.53 -3.78 9.22
CA ALA A 106 2.12 -5.14 8.83
C ALA A 106 2.28 -5.42 7.33
N GLN A 107 2.29 -4.37 6.50
CA GLN A 107 2.42 -4.50 5.05
C GLN A 107 3.88 -4.51 4.56
N LEU A 108 4.83 -3.97 5.35
CA LEU A 108 6.25 -3.94 4.97
C LEU A 108 6.84 -5.34 4.66
N PRO A 109 6.60 -6.41 5.44
CA PRO A 109 7.10 -7.73 5.13
C PRO A 109 6.63 -8.26 3.78
N PHE A 110 5.36 -8.00 3.43
CA PHE A 110 4.80 -8.46 2.16
C PHE A 110 5.35 -7.69 0.96
N PHE A 111 5.47 -6.37 1.08
CA PHE A 111 6.10 -5.56 0.05
C PHE A 111 7.55 -6.01 -0.20
N TRP A 112 8.31 -6.22 0.87
CA TRP A 112 9.68 -6.71 0.80
C TRP A 112 9.77 -8.06 0.09
N LEU A 113 8.85 -8.98 0.41
CA LEU A 113 8.77 -10.31 -0.20
C LEU A 113 8.52 -10.22 -1.71
N MET A 114 7.50 -9.48 -2.14
CA MET A 114 7.19 -9.28 -3.56
C MET A 114 8.33 -8.59 -4.30
N TYR A 115 8.91 -7.53 -3.73
CA TYR A 115 10.07 -6.87 -4.31
C TYR A 115 11.25 -7.85 -4.49
N THR A 116 11.55 -8.65 -3.46
CA THR A 116 12.65 -9.63 -3.51
C THR A 116 12.41 -10.70 -4.58
N LEU A 117 11.17 -11.18 -4.70
CA LEU A 117 10.80 -12.22 -5.67
C LEU A 117 10.85 -11.75 -7.11
N PHE A 118 10.65 -10.47 -7.40
CA PHE A 118 10.61 -9.97 -8.78
C PHE A 118 11.82 -9.14 -9.19
N SER A 119 12.67 -8.74 -8.24
CA SER A 119 13.92 -8.03 -8.50
C SER A 119 15.14 -8.96 -8.61
N ARG A 120 14.99 -10.26 -8.37
CA ARG A 120 16.09 -11.22 -8.37
C ARG A 120 15.98 -12.25 -9.48
N THR A 121 17.05 -12.44 -10.23
CA THR A 121 17.16 -13.47 -11.28
C THR A 121 17.29 -14.89 -10.73
N MET A 122 17.74 -15.04 -9.48
CA MET A 122 17.77 -16.33 -8.76
C MET A 122 17.02 -16.25 -7.43
N VAL A 123 16.16 -17.24 -7.19
CA VAL A 123 15.38 -17.38 -5.95
C VAL A 123 15.41 -18.85 -5.54
N ALA A 124 15.62 -19.12 -4.25
CA ALA A 124 15.68 -20.50 -3.71
C ALA A 124 16.72 -21.42 -4.39
N GLY A 125 17.76 -20.86 -5.01
CA GLY A 125 18.79 -21.63 -5.74
C GLY A 125 18.44 -21.95 -7.19
N GLU A 126 17.28 -21.51 -7.68
CA GLU A 126 16.82 -21.74 -9.05
C GLU A 126 16.73 -20.43 -9.85
N SER A 127 16.77 -20.56 -11.19
CA SER A 127 16.47 -19.44 -12.10
C SER A 127 15.01 -19.02 -11.95
N ASN A 128 14.78 -17.73 -11.75
CA ASN A 128 13.47 -17.22 -11.41
C ASN A 128 12.54 -17.16 -12.63
N GLN A 129 11.64 -18.15 -12.73
CA GLN A 129 10.68 -18.27 -13.83
C GLN A 129 9.52 -17.25 -13.74
N LEU A 130 9.35 -16.56 -12.60
CA LEU A 130 8.29 -15.57 -12.43
C LEU A 130 8.59 -14.27 -13.19
N ILE A 131 9.86 -13.98 -13.44
CA ILE A 131 10.30 -12.79 -14.18
C ILE A 131 10.02 -12.92 -15.68
N SER A 132 10.00 -14.14 -16.21
CA SER A 132 9.70 -14.45 -17.61
C SER A 132 8.22 -14.35 -17.98
N GLY A 133 7.32 -14.22 -17.01
CA GLY A 133 5.91 -13.94 -17.31
C GLY A 133 5.78 -12.58 -18.00
N ASN A 134 4.85 -12.46 -18.95
CA ASN A 134 4.68 -11.25 -19.76
C ASN A 134 3.33 -10.58 -19.48
N LEU A 135 3.33 -9.25 -19.32
CA LEU A 135 2.12 -8.44 -19.43
C LEU A 135 2.19 -7.63 -20.72
N LEU A 136 1.26 -7.86 -21.65
CA LEU A 136 1.16 -7.10 -22.91
C LEU A 136 2.50 -6.99 -23.65
N GLY A 137 3.28 -8.08 -23.66
CA GLY A 137 4.59 -8.18 -24.32
C GLY A 137 5.79 -7.70 -23.49
N ALA A 138 5.59 -7.22 -22.26
CA ALA A 138 6.67 -6.79 -21.37
C ALA A 138 6.94 -7.82 -20.25
N PRO A 139 8.20 -8.24 -20.03
CA PRO A 139 8.53 -9.15 -18.95
C PRO A 139 8.29 -8.52 -17.57
N LEU A 140 7.79 -9.32 -16.63
CA LEU A 140 7.35 -8.87 -15.31
C LEU A 140 8.48 -8.34 -14.42
N GLY A 141 9.72 -8.82 -14.61
CA GLY A 141 10.88 -8.35 -13.84
C GLY A 141 11.61 -7.15 -14.44
N VAL A 142 11.18 -6.63 -15.59
CA VAL A 142 11.83 -5.47 -16.21
C VAL A 142 11.34 -4.18 -15.52
N HIS A 143 12.31 -3.40 -15.04
CA HIS A 143 12.08 -2.06 -14.50
C HIS A 143 11.64 -1.14 -15.62
N TRP A 144 10.77 -0.18 -15.32
CA TRP A 144 10.25 0.75 -16.32
C TRP A 144 11.40 1.46 -17.04
N PRO A 145 11.64 1.19 -18.34
CA PRO A 145 12.56 2.00 -19.11
C PRO A 145 11.81 3.30 -19.41
N ILE A 146 12.20 4.39 -18.75
CA ILE A 146 11.53 5.71 -18.77
C ILE A 146 11.26 6.21 -20.21
N LEU A 147 11.91 5.62 -21.23
CA LEU A 147 11.91 6.06 -22.61
C LEU A 147 11.42 5.03 -23.65
N THR A 148 11.19 3.74 -23.34
CA THR A 148 10.82 2.73 -24.37
C THR A 148 9.38 2.23 -24.33
N GLY A 149 8.52 2.85 -23.50
CA GLY A 149 7.07 2.96 -23.74
C GLY A 149 6.36 1.71 -24.25
N THR A 150 6.51 0.54 -23.60
CA THR A 150 5.65 -0.60 -23.94
C THR A 150 4.20 -0.29 -23.50
N PRO A 151 3.17 -0.80 -24.21
CA PRO A 151 1.77 -0.58 -23.86
C PRO A 151 1.44 -1.00 -22.42
N ALA A 152 2.11 -2.05 -21.93
CA ALA A 152 1.94 -2.59 -20.57
C ALA A 152 2.20 -1.53 -19.48
N TYR A 153 3.30 -0.81 -19.66
CA TYR A 153 3.73 0.26 -18.78
C TYR A 153 2.67 1.38 -18.77
N VAL A 154 2.31 1.90 -19.95
CA VAL A 154 1.33 3.00 -20.07
C VAL A 154 0.00 2.62 -19.41
N VAL A 155 -0.50 1.40 -19.63
CA VAL A 155 -1.73 0.91 -19.01
C VAL A 155 -1.63 0.92 -17.49
N ILE A 156 -0.57 0.38 -16.91
CA ILE A 156 -0.37 0.38 -15.44
C ILE A 156 -0.31 1.81 -14.90
N ALA A 157 0.43 2.71 -15.54
CA ALA A 157 0.56 4.09 -15.07
C ALA A 157 -0.77 4.85 -15.11
N VAL A 158 -1.57 4.66 -16.17
CA VAL A 158 -2.92 5.24 -16.27
C VAL A 158 -3.83 4.69 -15.18
N LEU A 159 -3.85 3.37 -14.98
CA LEU A 159 -4.67 2.76 -13.93
C LEU A 159 -4.26 3.23 -12.54
N LEU A 160 -2.95 3.32 -12.27
CA LEU A 160 -2.44 3.89 -11.02
C LEU A 160 -2.84 5.36 -10.85
N ALA A 161 -2.79 6.17 -11.91
CA ALA A 161 -3.23 7.57 -11.87
C ALA A 161 -4.71 7.68 -11.49
N VAL A 162 -5.56 6.83 -12.08
CA VAL A 162 -6.99 6.77 -11.79
C VAL A 162 -7.21 6.38 -10.32
N VAL A 163 -6.54 5.34 -9.83
CA VAL A 163 -6.65 4.90 -8.44
C VAL A 163 -6.12 5.96 -7.48
N ALA A 164 -5.01 6.62 -7.79
CA ALA A 164 -4.44 7.72 -7.02
C ALA A 164 -5.42 8.89 -6.93
N TRP A 165 -6.10 9.23 -8.03
CA TRP A 165 -7.12 10.28 -8.06
C TRP A 165 -8.32 9.94 -7.16
N PHE A 166 -8.84 8.72 -7.22
CA PHE A 166 -9.91 8.27 -6.33
C PHE A 166 -9.46 8.27 -4.87
N SER A 167 -8.25 7.79 -4.59
CA SER A 167 -7.65 7.79 -3.26
C SER A 167 -7.50 9.20 -2.69
N ALA A 168 -7.03 10.15 -3.51
CA ALA A 168 -6.89 11.56 -3.14
C ALA A 168 -8.25 12.18 -2.79
N ARG A 169 -9.28 11.93 -3.62
CA ARG A 169 -10.65 12.39 -3.33
C ARG A 169 -11.19 11.83 -2.02
N LEU A 170 -10.92 10.55 -1.73
CA LEU A 170 -11.36 9.93 -0.49
C LEU A 170 -10.63 10.48 0.74
N GLN A 171 -9.31 10.72 0.63
CA GLN A 171 -8.52 11.32 1.71
C GLN A 171 -8.93 12.77 2.00
N LEU A 172 -9.23 13.55 0.96
CA LEU A 172 -9.73 14.90 1.11
C LEU A 172 -11.04 14.97 1.90
N ARG A 173 -11.93 13.98 1.74
CA ARG A 173 -13.19 13.89 2.51
C ARG A 173 -12.95 13.64 4.00
N GLN A 174 -11.81 13.08 4.37
CA GLN A 174 -11.43 12.83 5.76
C GLN A 174 -10.75 14.04 6.41
N LEU A 175 -10.35 15.04 5.63
CA LEU A 175 -9.79 16.26 6.17
C LEU A 175 -10.90 17.13 6.76
N ASP A 176 -10.66 17.61 7.98
CA ASP A 176 -11.51 18.58 8.64
C ASP A 176 -11.57 19.90 7.82
N SER A 177 -12.69 20.60 7.91
CA SER A 177 -12.94 21.93 7.33
C SER A 177 -11.87 22.96 7.68
N SER A 178 -11.22 22.80 8.84
CA SER A 178 -10.14 23.65 9.34
C SER A 178 -8.72 23.11 9.03
N ALA A 179 -8.61 22.15 8.13
CA ALA A 179 -7.32 21.70 7.60
C ALA A 179 -6.63 22.82 6.80
N THR A 180 -5.36 23.10 7.08
CA THR A 180 -4.59 24.14 6.39
C THR A 180 -4.46 23.85 4.89
N THR A 181 -4.27 24.89 4.07
CA THR A 181 -4.05 24.74 2.62
C THR A 181 -2.92 23.76 2.31
N LEU A 182 -1.84 23.80 3.09
CA LEU A 182 -0.73 22.86 2.97
C LEU A 182 -1.19 21.41 3.19
N SER A 183 -1.92 21.13 4.26
CA SER A 183 -2.40 19.76 4.56
C SER A 183 -3.32 19.22 3.46
N ARG A 184 -4.18 20.08 2.90
CA ARG A 184 -5.06 19.72 1.78
C ARG A 184 -4.26 19.40 0.51
N ARG A 185 -3.22 20.18 0.21
CA ARG A 185 -2.31 19.93 -0.92
C ARG A 185 -1.51 18.64 -0.74
N VAL A 186 -0.99 18.40 0.46
CA VAL A 186 -0.27 17.16 0.77
C VAL A 186 -1.18 15.95 0.59
N ALA A 187 -2.41 15.97 1.11
CA ALA A 187 -3.36 14.87 0.94
C ALA A 187 -3.75 14.63 -0.53
N GLN A 188 -3.75 15.68 -1.36
CA GLN A 188 -3.99 15.56 -2.80
C GLN A 188 -2.83 14.90 -3.53
N LEU A 189 -1.60 15.24 -3.17
CA LEU A 189 -0.41 14.81 -3.91
C LEU A 189 0.14 13.47 -3.41
N LEU A 190 -0.07 13.13 -2.13
CA LEU A 190 0.50 11.93 -1.52
C LEU A 190 0.17 10.63 -2.29
N PRO A 191 -1.07 10.38 -2.75
CA PRO A 191 -1.37 9.19 -3.54
C PRO A 191 -0.64 9.12 -4.88
N PHE A 192 -0.24 10.25 -5.47
CA PHE A 192 0.53 10.27 -6.72
C PHE A 192 2.00 9.86 -6.50
N GLY A 193 2.48 9.85 -5.25
CA GLY A 193 3.79 9.30 -4.92
C GLY A 193 3.94 7.83 -5.32
N THR A 194 2.84 7.06 -5.36
CA THR A 194 2.88 5.65 -5.80
C THR A 194 3.19 5.52 -7.29
N LEU A 195 2.84 6.50 -8.13
CA LEU A 195 3.23 6.51 -9.55
C LEU A 195 4.73 6.73 -9.69
N LEU A 196 5.30 7.62 -8.86
CA LEU A 196 6.73 7.83 -8.82
C LEU A 196 7.44 6.54 -8.40
N THR A 197 6.98 5.88 -7.33
CA THR A 197 7.52 4.57 -6.92
C THR A 197 7.36 3.52 -8.03
N ALA A 198 6.19 3.45 -8.68
CA ALA A 198 5.91 2.52 -9.76
C ALA A 198 6.88 2.70 -10.96
N ALA A 199 7.32 3.92 -11.23
CA ALA A 199 8.30 4.21 -12.28
C ALA A 199 9.72 3.68 -11.98
N PHE A 200 10.05 3.40 -10.71
CA PHE A 200 11.38 2.90 -10.32
C PHE A 200 11.41 1.41 -9.96
N VAL A 201 10.27 0.72 -9.96
CA VAL A 201 10.18 -0.71 -9.57
C VAL A 201 9.89 -1.60 -10.79
N PRO A 202 10.11 -2.93 -10.68
CA PRO A 202 9.71 -3.88 -11.72
C PRO A 202 8.21 -3.83 -12.03
N LEU A 203 7.82 -4.21 -13.25
CA LEU A 203 6.42 -4.23 -13.69
C LEU A 203 5.52 -5.04 -12.75
N ALA A 204 5.99 -6.19 -12.25
CA ALA A 204 5.27 -6.99 -11.26
C ALA A 204 5.02 -6.24 -9.94
N ALA A 205 6.00 -5.46 -9.46
CA ALA A 205 5.83 -4.62 -8.30
C ALA A 205 4.84 -3.47 -8.58
N GLY A 206 4.83 -2.93 -9.81
CA GLY A 206 3.81 -1.99 -10.28
C GLY A 206 2.40 -2.58 -10.26
N LEU A 207 2.22 -3.83 -10.72
CA LEU A 207 0.95 -4.56 -10.63
C LEU A 207 0.50 -4.82 -9.18
N TYR A 208 1.44 -5.18 -8.31
CA TYR A 208 1.18 -5.29 -6.89
C TYR A 208 0.72 -3.94 -6.32
N LEU A 209 1.42 -2.84 -6.62
CA LEU A 209 1.06 -1.50 -6.19
C LEU A 209 -0.33 -1.10 -6.69
N LEU A 210 -0.67 -1.43 -7.93
CA LEU A 210 -1.99 -1.17 -8.49
C LEU A 210 -3.07 -1.95 -7.74
N THR A 211 -2.88 -3.26 -7.59
CA THR A 211 -3.86 -4.13 -6.92
C THR A 211 -4.07 -3.71 -5.46
N THR A 212 -2.96 -3.44 -4.76
CA THR A 212 -2.98 -3.13 -3.34
C THR A 212 -3.57 -1.73 -3.04
N THR A 213 -3.32 -0.75 -3.90
CA THR A 213 -3.92 0.60 -3.77
C THR A 213 -5.39 0.58 -4.16
N THR A 214 -5.76 -0.19 -5.20
CA THR A 214 -7.16 -0.41 -5.58
C THR A 214 -7.95 -1.05 -4.45
N TRP A 215 -7.41 -2.11 -3.84
CA TRP A 215 -7.99 -2.73 -2.64
C TRP A 215 -8.20 -1.71 -1.53
N THR A 216 -7.18 -0.88 -1.26
CA THR A 216 -7.27 0.13 -0.20
C THR A 216 -8.39 1.12 -0.45
N VAL A 217 -8.59 1.56 -1.71
CA VAL A 217 -9.72 2.43 -2.07
C VAL A 217 -11.05 1.70 -1.87
N ALA A 218 -11.18 0.47 -2.37
CA ALA A 218 -12.39 -0.33 -2.23
C ALA A 218 -12.76 -0.59 -0.76
N GLU A 219 -11.81 -1.10 0.03
CA GLU A 219 -11.95 -1.34 1.46
C GLU A 219 -12.38 -0.07 2.20
N ARG A 220 -11.72 1.07 1.93
CA ARG A 220 -12.09 2.35 2.54
C ARG A 220 -13.50 2.80 2.16
N THR A 221 -13.91 2.61 0.91
CA THR A 221 -15.27 2.97 0.49
C THR A 221 -16.34 2.09 1.12
N ILE A 222 -16.03 0.83 1.42
CA ILE A 222 -16.94 -0.10 2.08
C ILE A 222 -17.02 0.20 3.58
N LEU A 223 -15.87 0.41 4.24
CA LEU A 223 -15.80 0.68 5.68
C LEU A 223 -16.27 2.08 6.09
N GLN A 224 -16.42 2.99 5.13
CA GLN A 224 -16.95 4.35 5.35
C GLN A 224 -18.44 4.49 5.05
N ARG A 225 -19.09 3.46 4.50
CA ARG A 225 -20.56 3.37 4.51
C ARG A 225 -21.03 3.01 5.91
#